data_AF-A0A6B2V0I2-F1
#
_entry.id   AF-A0A6B2V0I2-F1
#
_cell.length_a   1.000
_cell.length_b   1.000
_cell.length_c   1.000
_cell.angle_alpha   90.00
_cell.angle_beta   90.00
_cell.angle_gamma   90.00
#
_symmetry.space_group_name_H-M   'P 1'
#
loop_
_entity.id
_entity.type
_entity.pdbx_description
1 polymer ?
#
loop_
_entity_poly.entity_id
_entity_poly.type
_entity_poly.pdbx_seq_one_letter_code
_entity_poly.pdbx_strand_id
1 'polypeptide(L)'
;RSLARHPLFQVMLTLQNNAQASVDLPGLRAGGVPAPTAGPAGTPRPVTAKFDLDVTATEVFDTDGTPAGLRGVVTVAADVFEAGAA
;
A
#
# COMPACT_ATOMS: atom_id res chain seq x y z
N ARG A 1 6.83 17.49 -23.81
CA ARG A 1 6.61 17.04 -22.41
C ARG A 1 5.42 16.09 -22.41
N SER A 2 5.61 14.81 -22.07
CA SER A 2 4.48 13.88 -21.90
C SER A 2 3.76 14.22 -20.61
N LEU A 3 2.42 14.32 -20.65
CA LEU A 3 1.59 14.41 -19.43
C LEU A 3 1.37 13.03 -18.79
N ALA A 4 1.75 11.95 -19.47
CA ALA A 4 1.50 10.58 -19.04
C ALA A 4 2.63 9.95 -18.20
N ARG A 5 3.75 10.67 -17.98
CA ARG A 5 4.93 10.14 -17.29
C ARG A 5 5.37 11.08 -16.18
N HIS A 6 5.67 10.53 -15.02
CA HIS A 6 6.21 11.30 -13.91
C HIS A 6 7.62 11.85 -14.28
N PRO A 7 7.90 13.14 -14.04
CA PRO A 7 9.02 13.84 -14.68
C PRO A 7 10.42 13.47 -14.16
N LEU A 8 10.53 12.77 -13.01
CA LEU A 8 11.81 12.48 -12.37
C LEU A 8 12.12 10.99 -12.29
N PHE A 9 11.14 10.18 -11.90
CA PHE A 9 11.26 8.73 -11.74
C PHE A 9 9.90 8.08 -12.00
N GLN A 10 9.93 6.81 -12.38
CA GLN A 10 8.74 6.04 -12.77
C GLN A 10 8.46 4.87 -11.81
N VAL A 11 9.38 4.58 -10.89
CA VAL A 11 9.26 3.51 -9.90
C VAL A 11 9.38 4.10 -8.51
N MET A 12 8.37 3.90 -7.67
CA MET A 12 8.35 4.29 -6.27
C MET A 12 8.38 3.07 -5.36
N LEU A 13 9.16 3.15 -4.28
CA LEU A 13 9.12 2.19 -3.17
C LEU A 13 8.87 2.93 -1.86
N THR A 14 7.77 2.60 -1.20
CA THR A 14 7.45 3.08 0.15
C THR A 14 7.56 1.92 1.13
N LEU A 15 8.40 2.07 2.16
CA LEU A 15 8.50 1.12 3.27
C LEU A 15 7.94 1.75 4.54
N GLN A 16 6.90 1.14 5.11
CA GLN A 16 6.28 1.50 6.38
C GLN A 16 6.83 0.59 7.47
N ASN A 17 7.89 1.03 8.14
CA ASN A 17 8.58 0.31 9.23
C ASN A 17 8.35 0.95 10.61
N ASN A 18 7.47 1.94 10.70
CA ASN A 18 7.13 2.58 11.97
C ASN A 18 6.18 1.68 12.78
N ALA A 19 6.28 1.77 14.10
CA ALA A 19 5.34 1.11 15.00
C ALA A 19 3.90 1.53 14.67
N GLN A 20 2.98 0.56 14.65
CA GLN A 20 1.59 0.82 14.35
C GLN A 20 0.99 1.75 15.42
N ALA A 21 0.44 2.88 14.98
CA ALA A 21 -0.29 3.77 15.88
C ALA A 21 -1.54 3.05 16.41
N SER A 22 -1.63 2.89 17.72
CA SER A 22 -2.84 2.43 18.41
C SER A 22 -3.62 3.63 18.93
N VAL A 23 -4.93 3.56 18.81
CA VAL A 23 -5.86 4.57 19.34
C VAL A 23 -6.69 3.88 20.40
N ASP A 24 -6.47 4.25 21.67
CA ASP A 24 -7.25 3.76 22.80
C ASP A 24 -8.42 4.70 23.07
N LEU A 25 -9.64 4.19 22.90
CA LEU A 25 -10.89 4.92 23.14
C LEU A 25 -11.71 4.12 24.16
N PRO A 26 -12.00 4.67 25.35
CA PRO A 26 -12.73 3.96 26.39
C PRO A 26 -14.07 3.41 25.87
N GLY A 27 -14.26 2.10 25.98
CA GLY A 27 -15.48 1.41 25.54
C GLY A 27 -15.58 1.11 24.04
N LEU A 28 -14.56 1.42 23.23
CA LEU A 28 -14.55 1.16 21.79
C LEU A 28 -13.27 0.46 21.34
N ARG A 29 -13.40 -0.62 20.57
CA ARG A 29 -12.26 -1.20 19.85
C ARG A 29 -12.09 -0.47 18.53
N ALA A 30 -11.03 0.32 18.40
CA ALA A 30 -10.63 0.88 17.11
C ALA A 30 -10.09 -0.25 16.21
N GLY A 31 -10.78 -0.51 15.11
CA GLY A 31 -10.25 -1.33 14.02
C GLY A 31 -9.26 -0.53 13.19
N GLY A 32 -8.26 -1.18 12.61
CA GLY A 32 -7.36 -0.54 11.65
C GLY A 32 -8.15 0.00 10.45
N VAL A 33 -7.79 1.20 9.97
CA VAL A 33 -8.37 1.75 8.74
C VAL A 33 -7.78 0.98 7.56
N PRO A 34 -8.60 0.41 6.66
CA PRO A 34 -8.10 -0.23 5.45
C PRO A 34 -7.22 0.72 4.65
N ALA A 35 -6.18 0.20 3.99
CA ALA A 35 -5.37 1.01 3.08
C ALA A 35 -6.26 1.70 2.03
N PRO A 36 -5.88 2.87 1.48
CA PRO A 36 -6.70 3.59 0.48
C PRO A 36 -7.03 2.77 -0.78
N THR A 37 -6.27 1.71 -1.03
CA THR A 37 -6.42 0.73 -2.10
C THR A 37 -7.37 -0.43 -1.75
N ALA A 38 -7.74 -0.58 -0.48
CA ALA A 38 -8.67 -1.58 0.00
C ALA A 38 -10.09 -1.01 0.00
N GLY A 39 -10.95 -1.59 -0.82
CA GLY A 39 -12.39 -1.36 -0.85
C GLY A 39 -13.15 -2.15 0.23
N PRO A 40 -14.49 -2.06 0.21
CA PRO A 40 -15.35 -2.77 1.15
C PRO A 40 -15.04 -4.26 1.17
N ALA A 41 -15.03 -4.88 2.35
CA ALA A 41 -14.76 -6.31 2.51
C ALA A 41 -13.43 -6.80 1.89
N GLY A 42 -12.43 -5.92 1.74
CA GLY A 42 -11.11 -6.29 1.22
C GLY A 42 -11.03 -6.40 -0.31
N THR A 43 -12.06 -5.97 -1.05
CA THR A 43 -12.00 -5.93 -2.51
C THR A 43 -11.04 -4.83 -2.98
N PRO A 44 -10.23 -5.01 -4.03
CA PRO A 44 -9.40 -3.93 -4.57
C PRO A 44 -10.23 -2.72 -4.99
N ARG A 45 -9.81 -1.51 -4.60
CA ARG A 45 -10.40 -0.25 -5.09
C ARG A 45 -9.55 0.29 -6.24
N PRO A 46 -10.15 0.73 -7.35
CA PRO A 46 -9.39 1.41 -8.40
C PRO A 46 -8.72 2.67 -7.82
N VAL A 47 -7.43 2.80 -8.05
CA VAL A 47 -6.65 3.99 -7.68
C VAL A 47 -5.92 4.49 -8.92
N THR A 48 -5.82 5.81 -9.07
CA THR A 48 -5.04 6.42 -10.15
C THR A 48 -3.55 6.17 -9.89
N ALA A 49 -2.88 5.49 -10.83
CA ALA A 49 -1.44 5.34 -10.81
C ALA A 49 -0.76 6.69 -11.03
N LYS A 50 0.11 7.11 -10.10
CA LYS A 50 0.91 8.34 -10.21
C LYS A 50 2.28 8.10 -10.87
N PHE A 51 2.71 6.84 -10.83
CA PHE A 51 3.97 6.33 -11.36
C PHE A 51 3.64 5.10 -12.21
N ASP A 52 4.58 4.68 -13.07
CA ASP A 52 4.41 3.45 -13.85
C ASP A 52 4.30 2.24 -12.90
N LEU A 53 5.08 2.24 -11.81
CA LEU A 53 5.05 1.24 -10.74
C LEU A 53 5.19 1.91 -9.35
N ASP A 54 4.27 1.61 -8.45
CA ASP A 54 4.31 2.02 -7.03
C ASP A 54 4.18 0.80 -6.13
N VAL A 55 5.23 0.53 -5.35
CA VAL A 55 5.28 -0.56 -4.39
C VAL A 55 5.23 0.01 -2.99
N THR A 56 4.21 -0.37 -2.22
CA THR A 56 4.15 -0.06 -0.80
C THR A 56 4.27 -1.35 0.00
N ALA A 57 5.23 -1.39 0.91
CA ALA A 57 5.45 -2.48 1.85
C ALA A 57 5.32 -1.98 3.29
N THR A 58 4.86 -2.86 4.18
CA THR A 58 4.70 -2.62 5.61
C THR A 58 5.27 -3.81 6.35
N GLU A 59 6.13 -3.54 7.32
CA GLU A 59 6.65 -4.57 8.21
C GLU A 59 5.56 -5.07 9.14
N VAL A 60 5.47 -6.39 9.27
CA VAL A 60 4.57 -7.05 10.20
C VAL A 60 5.42 -7.65 11.30
N PHE A 61 5.02 -7.40 12.54
CA PHE A 61 5.60 -8.02 13.72
C PHE A 61 4.55 -8.91 14.38
N ASP A 62 4.98 -9.99 15.02
CA ASP A 62 4.10 -10.81 15.85
C ASP A 62 3.87 -10.18 17.24
N THR A 63 3.19 -10.90 18.13
CA THR A 63 2.88 -10.43 19.49
C THR A 63 4.11 -10.20 20.36
N ASP A 64 5.23 -10.84 20.03
CA ASP A 64 6.49 -10.74 20.78
C ASP A 64 7.40 -9.66 20.18
N GLY A 65 6.94 -8.97 19.13
CA GLY A 65 7.70 -7.96 18.41
C GLY A 65 8.76 -8.55 17.46
N THR A 66 8.68 -9.84 17.15
CA THR A 66 9.61 -10.49 16.20
C THR A 66 9.15 -10.19 14.77
N PRO A 67 10.06 -9.94 13.81
CA PRO A 67 9.70 -9.77 12.41
C PRO A 67 8.94 -10.99 11.87
N ALA A 68 7.71 -10.74 11.42
CA ALA A 68 6.77 -11.74 10.89
C ALA A 68 6.52 -11.56 9.37
N GLY A 69 7.33 -10.75 8.69
CA GLY A 69 7.33 -10.57 7.25
C GLY A 69 6.88 -9.19 6.77
N LEU A 70 6.57 -9.10 5.48
CA LEU A 70 6.11 -7.89 4.82
C LEU A 70 4.71 -8.09 4.25
N ARG A 71 3.85 -7.08 4.38
CA ARG A 71 2.58 -6.98 3.65
C ARG A 71 2.61 -5.73 2.79
N GLY A 72 1.92 -5.75 1.65
CA GLY A 72 2.01 -4.63 0.75
C GLY A 72 1.03 -4.69 -0.41
N VAL A 73 1.10 -3.63 -1.22
CA VAL A 73 0.31 -3.48 -2.44
C VAL A 73 1.23 -2.99 -3.54
N VAL A 74 1.04 -3.54 -4.73
CA VAL A 74 1.67 -3.07 -5.96
C VAL A 74 0.60 -2.41 -6.81
N THR A 75 0.83 -1.16 -7.19
CA THR A 75 -0.02 -0.40 -8.11
C THR A 75 0.73 -0.17 -9.41
N VAL A 76 0.10 -0.49 -10.54
CA VAL A 76 0.68 -0.35 -11.88
C VAL A 76 -0.17 0.56 -12.75
N ALA A 77 0.49 1.25 -13.68
CA ALA A 77 -0.21 1.97 -14.75
C ALA A 77 -0.70 0.96 -15.82
N ALA A 78 -2.02 0.87 -16.00
CA ALA A 78 -2.64 -0.12 -16.88
C ALA A 78 -2.44 0.15 -18.38
N ASP A 79 -1.96 1.34 -18.75
CA ASP A 79 -1.51 1.68 -20.10
C ASP A 79 -0.07 1.22 -20.39
N VAL A 80 0.64 0.73 -19.37
CA VAL A 80 2.01 0.20 -19.45
C VAL A 80 2.06 -1.31 -19.13
N PHE A 81 1.24 -1.78 -18.19
CA PHE A 81 1.25 -3.15 -17.68
C PHE A 81 -0.09 -3.86 -17.85
N GLU A 82 -0.03 -5.13 -18.21
CA GLU A 82 -1.18 -6.03 -18.33
C GLU A 82 -1.35 -6.89 -17.07
N ALA A 83 -2.57 -7.39 -16.85
CA ALA A 83 -2.85 -8.33 -15.76
C ALA A 83 -2.04 -9.63 -15.95
N GLY A 84 -1.30 -10.05 -14.92
CA GLY A 84 -0.46 -11.26 -14.93
C GLY A 84 1.03 -11.01 -15.18
N ALA A 85 1.47 -9.75 -15.29
CA ALA A 85 2.89 -9.39 -15.42
C ALA A 85 3.73 -9.55 -14.11
N ALA A 86 3.29 -10.40 -13.17
CA ALA A 86 3.90 -10.60 -11.85
C ALA A 86 4.58 -11.96 -11.73
#